data_AF-A0A643C6V1-F1
#
_entry.id   AF-A0A643C6V1-F1
#
_cell.length_a   1.000
_cell.length_b   1.000
_cell.length_c   1.000
_cell.angle_alpha   90.00
_cell.angle_beta   90.00
_cell.angle_gamma   90.00
#
_symmetry.space_group_name_H-M   'P 1'
#
loop_
_entity.id
_entity.type
_entity.pdbx_description
1 polymer ?
#
loop_
_entity_poly.entity_id
_entity_poly.type
_entity_poly.pdbx_seq_one_letter_code
_entity_poly.pdbx_strand_id
1 'polypeptide(L)'
;MYYFESDENGRNIKENQYIKIDTIAADESFTELDLGDRVMKLNTEVRDVGPLSKKGFYLAFQDVGACIALVSVRVYYKKCPSVVRHLAVFPDTITGADSSQLLEVSGSCVNHSVTDEPPKMHCSAEGEWLVPIGKCMCKAGYEEKNGTCQGKSLPVDLHGLS
;
A
#
# COMPACT_ATOMS: atom_id res chain seq x y z
N MET A 1 -3.48 -21.85 -8.98
CA MET A 1 -3.30 -20.44 -9.36
C MET A 1 -1.86 -20.25 -9.78
N TYR A 2 -1.62 -19.52 -10.87
CA TYR A 2 -0.32 -19.37 -11.50
C TYR A 2 -0.09 -17.92 -11.91
N TYR A 3 1.18 -17.51 -12.03
CA TYR A 3 1.55 -16.22 -12.61
C TYR A 3 2.72 -16.32 -13.59
N PHE A 4 2.84 -15.33 -14.47
CA PHE A 4 3.95 -15.17 -15.38
C PHE A 4 4.26 -13.69 -15.60
N GLU A 5 5.52 -13.28 -15.38
CA GLU A 5 5.99 -11.92 -15.60
C GLU A 5 6.41 -11.68 -17.06
N SER A 6 5.99 -10.55 -17.63
CA SER A 6 6.34 -10.14 -19.00
C SER A 6 6.54 -8.62 -19.10
N ASP A 7 7.51 -8.21 -19.94
CA ASP A 7 7.65 -6.81 -20.35
C ASP A 7 6.80 -6.47 -21.59
N GLU A 8 6.28 -7.49 -22.27
CA GLU A 8 5.47 -7.37 -23.48
C GLU A 8 4.01 -7.77 -23.25
N ASN A 9 3.15 -7.23 -24.12
CA ASN A 9 1.71 -7.51 -24.14
C ASN A 9 1.40 -8.88 -24.78
N GLY A 10 1.83 -9.97 -24.13
CA GLY A 10 1.09 -11.23 -24.03
C GLY A 10 0.84 -12.05 -25.30
N ARG A 11 1.39 -11.67 -26.45
CA ARG A 11 1.29 -12.47 -27.67
C ARG A 11 2.26 -13.65 -27.53
N ASN A 12 1.73 -14.87 -27.43
CA ASN A 12 2.45 -16.17 -27.36
C ASN A 12 2.98 -16.61 -25.99
N ILE A 13 2.23 -16.41 -24.91
CA ILE A 13 2.59 -16.98 -23.60
C ILE A 13 2.37 -18.50 -23.64
N LYS A 14 3.39 -19.29 -23.28
CA LYS A 14 3.31 -20.75 -23.19
C LYS A 14 2.99 -21.19 -21.77
N GLU A 15 2.22 -22.26 -21.61
CA GLU A 15 1.82 -22.80 -20.31
C GLU A 15 3.02 -23.16 -19.42
N ASN A 16 4.12 -23.64 -20.00
CA ASN A 16 5.34 -24.01 -19.26
C ASN A 16 6.13 -22.82 -18.69
N GLN A 17 5.76 -21.59 -19.03
CA GLN A 17 6.40 -20.38 -18.50
C GLN A 17 5.73 -19.90 -17.21
N TYR A 18 4.54 -20.40 -16.90
CA TYR A 18 3.81 -20.03 -15.69
C TYR A 18 4.42 -20.70 -14.45
N ILE A 19 4.53 -19.92 -13.39
CA ILE A 19 4.99 -20.35 -12.07
C ILE A 19 3.76 -20.58 -11.20
N LYS A 20 3.71 -21.71 -10.49
CA LYS A 20 2.61 -22.02 -9.57
C LYS A 20 2.72 -21.14 -8.33
N ILE A 21 1.64 -20.41 -8.02
CA ILE A 21 1.50 -19.67 -6.77
C ILE A 21 1.07 -20.65 -5.69
N ASP A 22 -0.12 -21.22 -5.85
CA ASP A 22 -0.68 -22.17 -4.89
C ASP A 22 -1.83 -22.99 -5.51
N THR A 23 -2.19 -24.08 -4.86
CA THR A 23 -3.46 -24.77 -5.07
C THR A 23 -4.53 -24.07 -4.23
N ILE A 24 -5.57 -23.54 -4.88
CA ILE A 24 -6.65 -22.84 -4.18
C ILE A 24 -7.70 -23.86 -3.78
N ALA A 25 -8.04 -23.89 -2.49
CA ALA A 25 -9.13 -24.68 -1.94
C ALA A 25 -10.25 -23.75 -1.47
N ALA A 26 -11.43 -24.33 -1.24
CA ALA A 26 -12.54 -23.63 -0.61
C ALA A 26 -12.54 -23.95 0.89
N ASP A 27 -12.74 -22.94 1.74
CA ASP A 27 -13.00 -23.13 3.17
C ASP A 27 -14.35 -23.83 3.38
N GLU A 28 -15.36 -23.44 2.59
CA GLU A 28 -16.69 -24.05 2.59
C GLU A 28 -17.12 -24.47 1.18
N SER A 29 -17.69 -25.68 1.07
CA SER A 29 -18.33 -26.14 -0.16
C SER A 29 -19.85 -25.95 -0.11
N PHE A 30 -20.44 -25.75 -1.29
CA PHE A 30 -21.88 -25.77 -1.45
C PHE A 30 -22.38 -27.23 -1.51
N THR A 31 -23.56 -27.44 -0.95
CA THR A 31 -24.28 -28.72 -0.97
C THR A 31 -25.61 -28.57 -1.71
N GLU A 32 -26.27 -29.68 -2.04
CA GLU A 32 -27.60 -29.65 -2.66
C GLU A 32 -28.65 -28.94 -1.78
N LEU A 33 -28.50 -29.01 -0.45
CA LEU A 33 -29.36 -28.32 0.50
C LEU A 33 -29.20 -26.79 0.37
N ASP A 34 -27.96 -26.31 0.27
CA ASP A 34 -27.67 -24.88 0.11
C ASP A 34 -28.29 -24.32 -1.18
N LEU A 35 -28.33 -25.12 -2.25
CA LEU A 35 -29.00 -24.76 -3.51
C LEU A 35 -30.52 -24.66 -3.35
N GLY A 36 -31.12 -25.57 -2.57
CA GLY A 36 -32.55 -25.54 -2.24
C GLY A 36 -32.93 -24.31 -1.43
N ASP A 37 -32.08 -23.94 -0.46
CA ASP A 37 -32.26 -22.78 0.42
C ASP A 37 -31.79 -21.46 -0.21
N ARG A 38 -31.23 -21.51 -1.43
CA ARG A 38 -30.64 -20.37 -2.16
C ARG A 38 -29.54 -19.64 -1.38
N VAL A 39 -28.82 -20.37 -0.55
CA VAL A 39 -27.69 -19.86 0.22
C VAL A 39 -26.43 -19.96 -0.64
N MET A 40 -25.78 -18.82 -0.89
CA MET A 40 -24.49 -18.79 -1.57
C MET A 40 -23.35 -18.87 -0.55
N LYS A 41 -22.42 -19.80 -0.76
CA LYS A 41 -21.17 -19.90 0.00
C LYS A 41 -20.02 -19.34 -0.83
N LEU A 42 -19.58 -18.14 -0.48
CA LEU A 42 -18.53 -17.42 -1.19
C LEU A 42 -17.21 -17.52 -0.41
N ASN A 43 -16.24 -18.22 -0.98
CA ASN A 43 -14.89 -18.32 -0.43
C ASN A 43 -14.03 -17.14 -0.90
N THR A 44 -13.19 -16.61 -0.02
CA THR A 44 -12.25 -15.53 -0.34
C THR A 44 -10.84 -15.97 0.02
N GLU A 45 -10.01 -16.18 -1.02
CA GLU A 45 -8.63 -16.62 -0.87
C GLU A 45 -7.67 -15.50 -1.28
N VAL A 46 -6.70 -15.19 -0.43
CA VAL A 46 -5.67 -14.16 -0.67
C VAL A 46 -4.31 -14.83 -0.75
N ARG A 47 -3.55 -14.53 -1.80
CA ARG A 47 -2.18 -15.01 -2.01
C ARG A 47 -1.30 -13.88 -2.53
N ASP A 48 -0.08 -13.82 -2.02
CA ASP A 48 0.92 -12.85 -2.44
C ASP A 48 1.71 -13.37 -3.65
N VAL A 49 2.16 -12.44 -4.50
CA VAL A 49 2.98 -12.73 -5.69
C VAL A 49 4.13 -11.74 -5.71
N GLY A 50 5.37 -12.23 -5.72
CA GLY A 50 6.54 -11.39 -5.86
C GLY A 50 7.81 -11.97 -5.21
N PRO A 51 8.89 -11.18 -5.18
CA PRO A 51 9.04 -9.85 -5.78
C PRO A 51 8.84 -9.85 -7.30
N LEU A 52 8.10 -8.86 -7.81
CA LEU A 52 7.92 -8.65 -9.25
C LEU A 52 8.98 -7.68 -9.77
N SER A 53 9.54 -7.98 -10.94
CA SER A 53 10.67 -7.25 -11.56
C SER A 53 10.39 -6.76 -12.99
N LYS A 54 9.40 -7.35 -13.69
CA LYS A 54 9.03 -6.92 -15.04
C LYS A 54 7.89 -5.90 -15.04
N LYS A 55 7.63 -5.30 -16.19
CA LYS A 55 6.59 -4.25 -16.34
C LYS A 55 5.17 -4.72 -16.03
N GLY A 56 4.89 -6.02 -16.14
CA GLY A 56 3.59 -6.57 -15.84
C GLY A 56 3.63 -8.09 -15.65
N PHE A 57 2.47 -8.65 -15.32
CA PHE A 57 2.31 -10.09 -15.16
C PHE A 57 0.91 -10.53 -15.57
N TYR A 58 0.79 -11.82 -15.85
CA TYR A 58 -0.46 -12.51 -16.15
C TYR A 58 -0.80 -13.46 -15.00
N LEU A 59 -2.09 -13.56 -14.66
CA LEU A 59 -2.61 -14.58 -13.75
C LEU A 59 -3.37 -15.64 -14.53
N ALA A 60 -3.20 -16.89 -14.11
CA ALA A 60 -3.91 -18.03 -14.70
C ALA A 60 -4.48 -18.95 -13.62
N PHE A 61 -5.66 -19.52 -13.91
CA PHE A 61 -6.35 -20.49 -13.07
C PHE A 61 -6.46 -21.79 -13.86
N GLN A 62 -5.90 -22.86 -13.31
CA GLN A 62 -5.99 -24.19 -13.88
C GLN A 62 -7.02 -24.98 -13.07
N ASP A 63 -8.04 -25.47 -13.75
CA ASP A 63 -8.99 -26.44 -13.21
C ASP A 63 -8.61 -27.84 -13.70
N VAL A 64 -8.63 -28.81 -12.79
CA VAL A 64 -8.31 -30.22 -13.04
C VAL A 64 -9.51 -31.15 -12.78
N GLY A 65 -10.73 -30.59 -12.74
CA GLY A 65 -11.99 -31.34 -12.64
C GLY A 65 -12.85 -30.97 -11.44
N ALA A 66 -12.74 -29.75 -10.92
CA ALA A 66 -13.54 -29.27 -9.81
C ALA A 66 -14.83 -28.59 -10.30
N CYS A 67 -15.87 -28.56 -9.46
CA CYS A 67 -17.08 -27.79 -9.73
C CYS A 67 -16.91 -26.38 -9.11
N ILE A 68 -16.41 -25.43 -9.89
CA ILE A 68 -16.04 -24.10 -9.40
C ILE A 68 -16.70 -22.98 -10.21
N ALA A 69 -16.99 -21.87 -9.54
CA ALA A 69 -17.39 -20.62 -10.17
C ALA A 69 -16.52 -19.47 -9.64
N LEU A 70 -15.75 -18.84 -10.53
CA LEU A 70 -14.88 -17.71 -10.18
C LEU A 70 -15.71 -16.42 -10.20
N VAL A 71 -16.06 -15.90 -9.02
CA VAL A 71 -16.95 -14.73 -8.89
C VAL A 71 -16.20 -13.40 -9.09
N SER A 72 -15.02 -13.27 -8.50
CA SER A 72 -14.22 -12.05 -8.59
C SER A 72 -12.73 -12.36 -8.44
N VAL A 73 -11.90 -11.59 -9.15
CA VAL A 73 -10.46 -11.57 -8.98
C VAL A 73 -10.05 -10.12 -8.76
N ARG A 74 -9.43 -9.84 -7.61
CA ARG A 74 -8.90 -8.52 -7.29
C ARG A 74 -7.41 -8.63 -7.08
N VAL A 75 -6.66 -7.89 -7.89
CA VAL A 75 -5.22 -7.74 -7.77
C VAL A 75 -4.94 -6.36 -7.19
N TYR A 76 -4.10 -6.28 -6.16
CA TYR A 76 -3.70 -5.02 -5.54
C TYR A 76 -2.29 -5.14 -4.95
N TYR A 77 -1.68 -4.00 -4.69
CA TYR A 77 -0.46 -3.89 -3.90
C TYR A 77 -0.74 -2.98 -2.70
N LYS A 78 0.09 -3.10 -1.65
CA LYS A 78 -0.02 -2.27 -0.46
C LYS A 78 1.00 -1.12 -0.54
N LYS A 79 0.64 0.00 0.07
CA LYS A 79 1.53 1.15 0.23
C LYS A 79 1.22 1.86 1.54
N CYS A 80 2.23 2.45 2.16
CA CYS A 80 2.03 3.43 3.21
C CYS A 80 1.68 4.78 2.55
N PRO A 81 0.50 5.36 2.84
CA PRO A 81 0.07 6.59 2.21
C PRO A 81 0.86 7.81 2.72
N SER A 82 0.93 8.87 1.93
CA SER A 82 1.58 10.11 2.32
C SER A 82 0.93 10.70 3.58
N VAL A 83 1.74 11.03 4.58
CA VAL A 83 1.28 11.58 5.87
C VAL A 83 2.17 12.70 6.36
N VAL A 84 1.60 13.60 7.16
CA VAL A 84 2.36 14.56 7.96
C VAL A 84 2.35 14.12 9.42
N ARG A 85 3.54 13.97 10.00
CA ARG A 85 3.76 13.61 11.40
C ARG A 85 4.95 14.38 11.93
N HIS A 86 4.80 14.99 13.12
CA HIS A 86 5.85 15.77 13.77
C HIS A 86 6.49 16.83 12.84
N LEU A 87 5.65 17.58 12.12
CA LEU A 87 6.05 18.61 11.14
C LEU A 87 6.94 18.09 9.99
N ALA A 88 6.88 16.79 9.70
CA ALA A 88 7.55 16.18 8.57
C ALA A 88 6.57 15.43 7.67
N VAL A 89 6.80 15.53 6.37
CA VAL A 89 6.09 14.82 5.30
C VAL A 89 6.81 13.50 5.05
N PHE A 90 6.07 12.40 5.15
CA PHE A 90 6.49 11.08 4.72
C PHE A 90 5.75 10.75 3.42
N PRO A 91 6.44 10.48 2.31
CA PRO A 91 5.80 10.30 1.00
C PRO A 91 5.10 8.94 0.89
N ASP A 92 4.25 8.82 -0.14
CA ASP A 92 3.72 7.52 -0.56
C ASP A 92 4.88 6.52 -0.76
N THR A 93 4.84 5.40 -0.04
CA THR A 93 5.90 4.40 -0.06
C THR A 93 5.31 3.02 -0.31
N ILE A 94 5.74 2.35 -1.38
CA ILE A 94 5.33 0.97 -1.69
C ILE A 94 6.00 0.03 -0.68
N THR A 95 5.25 -0.96 -0.19
CA THR A 95 5.76 -1.92 0.79
C THR A 95 6.87 -2.80 0.19
N GLY A 96 7.71 -3.37 1.06
CA GLY A 96 8.74 -4.33 0.65
C GLY A 96 8.16 -5.61 0.04
N ALA A 97 9.04 -6.43 -0.54
CA ALA A 97 8.67 -7.71 -1.15
C ALA A 97 8.43 -8.82 -0.13
N ASP A 98 9.08 -8.73 1.04
CA ASP A 98 8.97 -9.72 2.11
C ASP A 98 7.94 -9.29 3.14
N SER A 99 7.09 -10.21 3.56
CA SER A 99 5.98 -9.96 4.50
C SER A 99 6.43 -9.53 5.91
N SER A 100 7.70 -9.74 6.26
CA SER A 100 8.28 -9.31 7.55
C SER A 100 9.16 -8.05 7.45
N GLN A 101 9.29 -7.47 6.26
CA GLN A 101 10.18 -6.33 6.04
C GLN A 101 9.60 -5.04 6.61
N LEU A 102 10.45 -4.26 7.29
CA LEU A 102 10.18 -2.90 7.72
C LEU A 102 11.07 -1.94 6.93
N LEU A 103 10.47 -1.11 6.08
CA LEU A 103 11.20 -0.17 5.25
C LEU A 103 11.37 1.16 5.99
N GLU A 104 12.61 1.52 6.35
CA GLU A 104 12.93 2.84 6.90
C GLU A 104 12.76 3.93 5.83
N VAL A 105 12.01 4.97 6.16
CA VAL A 105 11.72 6.12 5.29
C VAL A 105 12.06 7.41 6.02
N SER A 106 12.94 8.20 5.42
CA SER A 106 13.25 9.56 5.89
C SER A 106 12.18 10.54 5.44
N GLY A 107 11.61 11.27 6.39
CA GLY A 107 10.68 12.37 6.17
C GLY A 107 11.38 13.67 5.82
N SER A 108 10.63 14.57 5.18
CA SER A 108 11.09 15.92 4.83
C SER A 108 10.32 16.96 5.63
N CYS A 109 11.01 17.94 6.21
CA CYS A 109 10.35 19.01 6.96
C CYS A 109 9.33 19.78 6.10
N VAL A 110 8.17 20.09 6.69
CA VAL A 110 7.17 20.96 6.06
C VAL A 110 7.74 22.37 5.81
N ASN A 111 7.07 23.16 4.98
CA ASN A 111 7.49 24.54 4.74
C ASN A 111 7.65 25.33 6.04
N HIS A 112 8.72 26.12 6.11
CA HIS A 112 9.08 26.93 7.28
C HIS A 112 9.37 26.15 8.56
N SER A 113 9.73 24.86 8.47
CA SER A 113 10.35 24.12 9.57
C SER A 113 11.79 23.69 9.25
N VAL A 114 12.51 23.23 10.26
CA VAL A 114 13.91 22.80 10.19
C VAL A 114 14.16 21.65 11.18
N THR A 115 15.19 20.85 10.91
CA THR A 115 15.71 19.81 11.79
C THR A 115 17.21 19.67 11.55
N ASP A 116 17.95 19.18 12.54
CA ASP A 116 19.36 18.84 12.40
C ASP A 116 19.53 17.47 11.71
N GLU A 117 18.69 16.50 12.08
CA GLU A 117 18.62 15.18 11.45
C GLU A 117 17.23 14.92 10.86
N PRO A 118 17.12 14.37 9.63
CA PRO A 118 15.83 14.04 9.04
C PRO A 118 15.04 13.05 9.93
N PRO A 119 13.77 13.35 10.25
CA PRO A 119 12.93 12.41 10.99
C PRO A 119 12.67 11.16 10.15
N LYS A 120 12.42 10.03 10.81
CA LYS A 120 12.30 8.72 10.17
C LYS A 120 11.05 7.98 10.64
N MET A 121 10.50 7.15 9.76
CA MET A 121 9.41 6.21 10.07
C MET A 121 9.69 4.87 9.40
N HIS A 122 9.01 3.81 9.83
CA HIS A 122 9.06 2.51 9.17
C HIS A 122 7.71 2.20 8.52
N CYS A 123 7.73 1.80 7.25
CA CYS A 123 6.56 1.30 6.53
C CYS A 123 6.54 -0.23 6.61
N SER A 124 5.45 -0.82 7.14
CA SER A 124 5.29 -2.28 7.24
C SER A 124 4.80 -2.92 5.94
N ALA A 125 4.90 -4.23 5.82
CA ALA A 125 4.36 -5.00 4.69
C ALA A 125 2.83 -4.88 4.55
N GLU A 126 2.13 -4.51 5.62
CA GLU A 126 0.68 -4.27 5.66
C GLU A 126 0.29 -2.89 5.12
N GLY A 127 1.26 -2.02 4.82
CA GLY A 127 1.01 -0.64 4.39
C GLY A 127 0.74 0.30 5.57
N GLU A 128 1.21 -0.07 6.77
CA GLU A 128 1.04 0.74 7.97
C GLU A 128 2.34 1.48 8.34
N TRP A 129 2.17 2.74 8.74
CA TRP A 129 3.24 3.55 9.30
C TRP A 129 3.44 3.24 10.78
N LEU A 130 4.66 2.85 11.15
CA LEU A 130 5.05 2.58 12.52
C LEU A 130 5.61 3.84 13.21
N VAL A 131 6.21 3.66 14.40
CA VAL A 131 6.62 4.75 15.31
C VAL A 131 7.55 5.77 14.62
N PRO A 132 7.23 7.08 14.69
CA PRO A 132 8.11 8.14 14.18
C PRO A 132 9.28 8.41 15.12
N ILE A 133 10.46 8.62 14.54
CA ILE A 133 11.71 8.95 15.20
C ILE A 133 12.15 10.34 14.74
N GLY A 134 12.41 11.25 15.67
CA GLY A 134 12.73 12.64 15.36
C GLY A 134 11.51 13.50 15.01
N LYS A 135 11.76 14.78 14.76
CA LYS A 135 10.75 15.78 14.40
C LYS A 135 11.37 16.98 13.71
N CYS A 136 10.56 17.76 13.00
CA CYS A 136 10.93 19.11 12.59
C CYS A 136 10.39 20.15 13.57
N MET A 137 10.98 21.34 13.57
CA MET A 137 10.57 22.48 14.39
C MET A 137 10.32 23.69 13.51
N CYS A 138 9.24 24.44 13.76
CA CYS A 138 8.98 25.69 13.03
C CYS A 138 10.15 26.67 13.21
N LYS A 139 10.53 27.34 12.11
CA LYS A 139 11.51 28.41 12.11
C LYS A 139 10.99 29.59 12.94
N ALA A 140 11.91 30.44 13.40
CA ALA A 140 11.56 31.65 14.13
C ALA A 140 10.54 32.51 13.34
N GLY A 141 9.51 33.01 14.03
CA GLY A 141 8.40 33.75 13.43
C GLY A 141 7.22 32.90 12.95
N TYR A 142 7.31 31.56 13.03
CA TYR A 142 6.25 30.62 12.68
C TYR A 142 5.82 29.79 13.89
N GLU A 143 4.55 29.39 13.91
CA GLU A 143 3.99 28.48 14.92
C GLU A 143 3.34 27.26 14.27
N GLU A 144 3.34 26.15 14.99
CA GLU A 144 2.69 24.92 14.53
C GLU A 144 1.17 25.05 14.59
N LYS A 145 0.52 24.84 13.45
CA LYS A 145 -0.94 24.78 13.34
C LYS A 145 -1.35 23.73 12.31
N ASN A 146 -2.08 22.71 12.74
CA ASN A 146 -2.60 21.62 11.90
C ASN A 146 -1.52 20.92 11.05
N GLY A 147 -0.35 20.64 11.63
CA GLY A 147 0.76 19.98 10.91
C GLY A 147 1.50 20.89 9.91
N THR A 148 1.25 22.20 9.96
CA THR A 148 1.95 23.20 9.14
C THR A 148 2.59 24.26 10.05
N CYS A 149 3.61 24.95 9.56
CA CYS A 149 4.16 26.12 10.23
C CYS A 149 3.58 27.39 9.60
N GLN A 150 2.81 28.15 10.37
CA GLN A 150 2.15 29.38 9.91
C GLN A 150 2.83 30.59 10.54
N GLY A 151 3.15 31.58 9.71
CA GLY A 151 3.69 32.85 10.19
C GLY A 151 2.60 33.61 10.92
N LYS A 152 2.97 34.39 11.94
CA LYS A 152 2.04 35.35 12.54
C LYS A 152 1.60 36.32 11.45
N SER A 153 0.32 36.32 11.07
CA SER A 153 -0.26 37.47 10.42
C SER A 153 -0.16 38.62 11.42
N LEU A 154 0.77 39.54 11.22
CA LEU A 154 0.74 40.82 11.91
C LEU A 154 -0.67 41.40 11.70
N PRO A 155 -1.38 41.84 12.76
CA PRO A 155 -2.62 42.55 12.60
C PRO A 155 -2.37 43.72 11.63
N VAL A 156 -3.27 43.90 10.67
CA VAL A 156 -3.21 44.97 9.67
C VAL A 156 -3.19 46.37 10.33
N ASP A 157 -3.50 46.46 11.63
CA ASP A 157 -3.58 47.68 12.42
C ASP A 157 -2.25 48.40 12.69
N LEU A 158 -1.09 47.82 12.33
CA LEU A 158 0.22 48.48 12.48
C LEU A 158 0.69 49.29 11.25
N HIS A 159 -0.10 49.35 10.17
CA HIS A 159 0.21 50.19 9.01
C HIS A 159 -0.24 51.67 9.14
N GLY A 160 -0.81 52.07 10.28
CA GLY A 160 -1.41 53.40 10.47
C GLY A 160 -0.73 54.33 11.49
N LEU A 161 0.45 53.99 12.01
CA LEU A 161 1.20 54.87 12.93
C LEU A 161 2.56 55.22 12.34
N SER A 162 2.56 56.16 11.39
CA SER A 162 3.72 56.96 10.98
C SER A 162 3.31 58.42 10.86
#